data_AF-A0A9D0ZXJ6-F1
#
_entry.id   AF-A0A9D0ZXJ6-F1
#
_cell.length_a   1.000
_cell.length_b   1.000
_cell.length_c   1.000
_cell.angle_alpha   90.00
_cell.angle_beta   90.00
_cell.angle_gamma   90.00
#
_symmetry.space_group_name_H-M   'P 1'
#
loop_
_entity.id
_entity.type
_entity.pdbx_description
1 polymer ?
#
loop_
_entity_poly.entity_id
_entity_poly.type
_entity_poly.pdbx_seq_one_letter_code
_entity_poly.pdbx_strand_id
1 'polypeptide(L)'
;MAKAKLVKANEKIAERVVSGYKKIEDGVVGGYKKIEDGVVGRFTRMTDKFVDEFLTKDGESVEEAKKRLEEERKARQESSAGTGNSAGRK
;
A
#
# COMPACT_ATOMS: atom_id res chain seq x y z
N MET A 1 -7.92 53.91 -14.10
CA MET A 1 -8.98 52.94 -14.48
C MET A 1 -8.44 51.66 -15.15
N ALA A 2 -7.62 51.73 -16.20
CA ALA A 2 -7.13 50.54 -16.92
C ALA A 2 -6.32 49.55 -16.05
N LYS A 3 -5.39 50.06 -15.23
CA LYS A 3 -4.58 49.23 -14.30
C LYS A 3 -5.44 48.41 -13.33
N ALA A 4 -6.50 49.00 -12.76
CA ALA A 4 -7.39 48.31 -11.84
C ALA A 4 -8.21 47.18 -12.51
N LYS A 5 -8.53 47.31 -13.80
CA LYS A 5 -9.19 46.24 -14.57
C LYS A 5 -8.25 45.05 -14.80
N LEU A 6 -6.97 45.32 -15.08
CA LEU A 6 -5.96 44.27 -15.26
C LEU A 6 -5.68 43.52 -13.96
N VAL A 7 -5.54 44.23 -12.83
CA VAL A 7 -5.36 43.61 -11.51
C VAL A 7 -6.52 42.66 -11.20
N LYS A 8 -7.77 43.10 -11.37
CA LYS A 8 -8.95 42.24 -11.16
C LYS A 8 -9.01 41.03 -12.10
N ALA A 9 -8.55 41.17 -13.34
CA ALA A 9 -8.48 40.05 -14.26
C ALA A 9 -7.44 39.01 -13.79
N ASN A 10 -6.26 39.48 -13.35
CA ASN A 10 -5.21 38.62 -12.83
C ASN A 10 -5.62 37.90 -11.53
N GLU A 11 -6.31 38.59 -10.62
CA GLU A 11 -6.87 37.98 -9.40
C GLU A 11 -7.82 36.82 -9.76
N LYS A 12 -8.76 37.04 -10.68
CA LYS A 12 -9.67 35.98 -11.15
C LYS A 12 -8.95 34.81 -11.82
N ILE A 13 -7.87 35.08 -12.57
CA ILE A 13 -7.05 34.03 -13.16
C ILE A 13 -6.36 33.23 -12.06
N ALA A 14 -5.74 33.90 -11.09
CA ALA A 14 -5.07 33.24 -9.97
C ALA A 14 -6.04 32.38 -9.16
N GLU A 15 -7.22 32.89 -8.81
CA GLU A 15 -8.26 32.13 -8.12
C GLU A 15 -8.68 30.87 -8.89
N ARG A 16 -8.89 30.98 -10.20
CA ARG A 16 -9.25 29.84 -11.04
C ARG A 16 -8.14 28.81 -11.14
N VAL A 17 -6.90 29.26 -11.26
CA VAL A 17 -5.72 28.39 -11.31
C VAL A 17 -5.58 27.61 -10.00
N VAL A 18 -5.64 28.29 -8.85
CA VAL A 18 -5.56 27.66 -7.53
C VAL A 18 -6.73 26.69 -7.31
N SER A 19 -7.95 27.08 -7.67
CA SER A 19 -9.12 26.19 -7.58
C SER A 19 -8.99 24.97 -8.49
N GLY A 20 -8.46 25.14 -9.70
CA GLY A 20 -8.20 24.06 -10.64
C GLY A 20 -7.21 23.04 -10.07
N TYR A 21 -6.07 23.50 -9.56
CA TYR A 21 -5.08 22.64 -8.93
C TYR A 21 -5.65 21.88 -7.73
N LYS A 22 -6.38 22.57 -6.85
CA LYS A 22 -6.98 21.93 -5.67
C LYS A 22 -7.96 20.80 -6.05
N LYS A 23 -8.78 21.00 -7.09
CA LYS A 23 -9.69 19.95 -7.59
C LYS A 23 -8.94 18.73 -8.12
N ILE A 24 -7.82 18.95 -8.80
CA ILE A 24 -6.97 17.85 -9.30
C ILE A 24 -6.37 17.09 -8.13
N GLU A 25 -5.79 17.79 -7.15
CA GLU A 25 -5.24 17.20 -5.93
C GLU A 25 -6.29 16.37 -5.19
N ASP A 26 -7.45 16.94 -4.90
CA ASP A 26 -8.56 16.26 -4.23
C ASP A 26 -9.01 15.01 -5.00
N GLY A 27 -9.08 15.10 -6.34
CA GLY A 27 -9.44 13.99 -7.21
C GLY A 27 -8.42 12.86 -7.19
N VAL A 28 -7.13 13.19 -7.29
CA VAL A 28 -6.03 12.22 -7.29
C VAL A 28 -5.93 11.53 -5.93
N VAL A 29 -5.87 12.30 -4.84
CA VAL A 29 -5.78 11.78 -3.47
C VAL A 29 -7.00 10.93 -3.15
N GLY A 30 -8.19 11.40 -3.51
CA GLY A 30 -9.43 10.63 -3.34
C GLY A 30 -9.45 9.34 -4.17
N GLY A 31 -8.89 9.36 -5.38
CA GLY A 31 -8.72 8.18 -6.22
C GLY A 31 -7.82 7.12 -5.58
N TYR A 32 -6.66 7.52 -5.07
CA TYR A 32 -5.73 6.60 -4.40
C TYR A 32 -6.35 5.97 -3.15
N LYS A 33 -7.01 6.77 -2.30
CA LYS A 33 -7.69 6.25 -1.10
C LYS A 33 -8.75 5.20 -1.45
N LYS A 34 -9.53 5.42 -2.51
CA LYS A 34 -10.53 4.43 -2.97
C LYS A 34 -9.89 3.11 -3.44
N ILE A 35 -8.71 3.17 -4.06
CA ILE A 35 -7.98 1.97 -4.48
C ILE A 35 -7.43 1.24 -3.26
N GLU A 36 -6.87 1.96 -2.31
CA GLU A 36 -6.37 1.42 -1.04
C GLU A 36 -7.50 0.72 -0.26
N ASP A 37 -8.60 1.43 0.01
CA ASP A 37 -9.73 0.86 0.75
C ASP A 37 -10.43 -0.28 -0.01
N GLY A 38 -10.55 -0.12 -1.33
CA GLY A 38 -11.27 -1.05 -2.18
C GLY A 38 -10.45 -2.29 -2.52
N VAL A 39 -9.38 -2.12 -3.27
CA VAL A 39 -8.60 -3.24 -3.83
C VAL A 39 -7.70 -3.84 -2.76
N VAL A 40 -6.87 -3.02 -2.12
CA VAL A 40 -5.91 -3.50 -1.12
C VAL A 40 -6.64 -4.05 0.09
N GLY A 41 -7.62 -3.30 0.62
CA GLY A 41 -8.44 -3.76 1.75
C GLY A 41 -9.17 -5.09 1.48
N ARG A 42 -9.75 -5.29 0.28
CA ARG A 42 -10.38 -6.58 -0.07
C ARG A 42 -9.37 -7.71 -0.20
N PHE A 43 -8.21 -7.45 -0.81
CA PHE A 43 -7.16 -8.45 -0.94
C PHE A 43 -6.63 -8.90 0.43
N THR A 44 -6.42 -7.96 1.35
CA THR A 44 -6.05 -8.27 2.74
C THR A 44 -7.10 -9.17 3.39
N ARG A 45 -8.39 -8.83 3.32
CA ARG A 45 -9.46 -9.67 3.89
C ARG A 45 -9.55 -11.06 3.26
N MET A 46 -9.31 -11.17 1.96
CA MET A 46 -9.28 -12.47 1.27
C MET A 46 -8.10 -13.32 1.76
N THR A 47 -6.94 -12.70 1.94
CA THR A 47 -5.74 -13.35 2.47
C THR A 47 -5.95 -13.76 3.93
N ASP A 48 -6.58 -12.92 4.74
CA ASP A 48 -6.89 -13.20 6.14
C ASP A 48 -7.77 -14.44 6.27
N LYS A 49 -8.83 -14.53 5.46
CA LYS A 49 -9.71 -15.71 5.43
C LYS A 49 -8.97 -16.98 5.00
N PHE A 50 -8.06 -16.88 4.03
CA PHE A 50 -7.26 -18.02 3.60
C PHE A 50 -6.34 -18.51 4.73
N VAL A 51 -5.70 -17.59 5.44
CA VAL A 51 -4.86 -17.93 6.59
C VAL A 51 -5.71 -18.57 7.68
N ASP A 52 -6.86 -17.97 8.00
CA ASP A 52 -7.80 -18.46 9.02
C ASP A 52 -8.23 -19.91 8.75
N GLU A 53 -8.73 -20.18 7.54
CA GLU A 53 -9.28 -21.47 7.15
C GLU A 53 -8.22 -22.56 7.00
N PHE A 54 -7.03 -22.23 6.49
CA PHE A 54 -6.08 -23.25 6.02
C PHE A 54 -4.75 -23.29 6.78
N LEU A 55 -4.35 -22.21 7.45
CA LEU A 55 -2.97 -22.06 7.95
C LEU A 55 -2.87 -21.80 9.45
N THR A 56 -3.96 -21.45 10.13
CA THR A 56 -4.01 -21.39 11.59
C THR A 56 -3.81 -22.79 12.19
N LYS A 57 -3.20 -22.83 13.36
CA LYS A 57 -2.98 -24.05 14.16
C LYS A 57 -3.33 -23.75 15.60
N ASP A 58 -3.76 -24.78 16.33
CA ASP A 58 -3.90 -24.74 17.78
C ASP A 58 -4.79 -23.59 18.31
N GLY A 59 -5.76 -23.14 17.51
CA GLY A 59 -6.67 -22.04 17.86
C GLY A 59 -6.02 -20.66 17.88
N GLU A 60 -4.83 -20.49 17.28
CA GLU A 60 -4.17 -19.20 17.15
C GLU A 60 -4.97 -18.24 16.25
N SER A 61 -4.80 -16.94 16.49
CA SER A 61 -5.38 -15.90 15.64
C SER A 61 -4.68 -15.81 14.28
N VAL A 62 -5.35 -15.21 13.29
CA VAL A 62 -4.76 -14.94 11.96
C VAL A 62 -3.46 -14.14 12.03
N GLU A 63 -3.36 -13.18 12.95
CA GLU A 63 -2.13 -12.38 13.11
C GLU A 63 -0.97 -13.22 13.66
N GLU A 64 -1.24 -14.08 14.64
CA GLU A 64 -0.25 -15.01 15.20
C GLU A 64 0.21 -16.01 14.14
N ALA A 65 -0.73 -16.58 13.37
CA ALA A 65 -0.42 -17.48 12.27
C ALA A 65 0.48 -16.81 11.22
N LYS A 66 0.20 -15.57 10.82
CA LYS A 66 1.05 -14.82 9.87
C LYS A 66 2.46 -14.61 10.41
N LYS A 67 2.58 -14.22 11.69
CA LYS A 67 3.88 -14.02 12.33
C LYS A 67 4.69 -15.32 12.36
N ARG A 68 4.07 -16.43 12.77
CA ARG A 68 4.68 -17.76 12.75
C ARG A 68 5.13 -18.17 11.34
N LEU A 69 4.27 -17.98 10.33
CA LEU A 69 4.61 -18.30 8.94
C LEU A 69 5.80 -17.47 8.42
N GLU A 70 5.93 -16.21 8.84
CA GLU A 70 7.08 -15.38 8.49
C GLU A 70 8.37 -15.90 9.13
N GLU A 71 8.33 -16.30 10.41
CA GLU A 71 9.45 -16.90 11.12
C GLU A 71 9.87 -18.25 10.50
N GLU A 72 8.90 -19.13 10.21
CA GLU A 72 9.12 -20.41 9.52
C GLU A 72 9.77 -20.20 8.14
N ARG A 73 9.34 -19.17 7.41
CA ARG A 73 9.91 -18.82 6.10
C ARG A 73 11.36 -18.34 6.23
N LYS A 74 11.66 -17.47 7.20
CA LYS A 74 13.04 -16.99 7.46
C LYS A 74 13.97 -18.15 7.81
N ALA A 75 13.57 -19.01 8.75
CA ALA A 75 14.33 -20.20 9.13
C ALA A 75 14.59 -21.16 7.95
N ARG A 76 13.59 -21.33 7.07
CA ARG A 76 13.74 -22.13 5.84
C ARG A 76 14.72 -21.52 4.84
N GLN A 77 14.72 -20.19 4.71
CA GLN A 77 15.66 -19.49 3.82
C GLN A 77 17.09 -19.59 4.34
N GLU A 78 17.31 -19.42 5.64
CA GLU A 78 18.64 -19.56 6.26
C GLU A 78 19.20 -20.98 6.15
N SER A 79 18.38 -22.00 6.41
CA SER A 79 18.78 -23.41 6.23
C SER A 79 19.05 -23.76 4.75
N SER A 80 18.30 -23.20 3.81
CA SER A 80 18.54 -23.40 2.37
C SER A 80 19.80 -22.69 1.86
N ALA A 81 20.17 -21.54 2.43
CA ALA A 81 21.39 -20.82 2.09
C ALA A 81 22.67 -21.52 2.62
N GLY A 82 22.56 -22.27 3.72
CA GLY A 82 23.68 -23.03 4.30
C GLY A 82 24.05 -24.32 3.55
N THR A 83 23.15 -24.88 2.75
CA THR A 83 23.34 -26.20 2.11
C THR A 83 24.05 -26.11 0.74
N GLY A 84 24.24 -24.91 0.19
CA GLY A 84 24.87 -24.70 -1.12
C GLY A 84 26.40 -24.76 -1.19
N ASN A 85 27.13 -24.82 -0.07
CA ASN A 85 28.60 -24.64 -0.05
C ASN A 85 29.43 -25.85 0.45
N SER A 86 28.84 -27.05 0.56
CA SER A 86 29.57 -28.25 1.05
C SER A 86 29.70 -29.39 0.02
N ALA A 87 29.11 -29.29 -1.17
CA ALA A 87 29.13 -30.39 -2.16
C ALA A 87 30.29 -30.33 -3.19
N GLY A 88 31.26 -29.40 -3.05
CA GLY A 88 32.23 -29.10 -4.11
C GLY A 88 33.71 -29.07 -3.71
N ARG A 89 34.13 -29.79 -2.66
CA ARG A 89 35.56 -29.99 -2.35
C ARG A 89 35.84 -31.47 -2.08
N LYS A 90 36.06 -32.22 -3.14
CA LYS A 90 36.91 -33.42 -3.15
C LYS A 90 38.01 -33.19 -4.17
#